data_AF-A0A7S0IW19-F1
#
_entry.id   AF-A0A7S0IW19-F1
#
_cell.length_a   1.000
_cell.length_b   1.000
_cell.length_c   1.000
_cell.angle_alpha   90.00
_cell.angle_beta   90.00
_cell.angle_gamma   90.00
#
_symmetry.space_group_name_H-M   'P 1'
#
loop_
_entity.id
_entity.type
_entity.pdbx_description
1 polymer ?
#
loop_
_entity_poly.entity_id
_entity_poly.type
_entity_poly.pdbx_seq_one_letter_code
_entity_poly.pdbx_strand_id
1 'polypeptide(L)'
;PTFWPSTGPASPSQNTPLVPMLVINATVDWASTPVRIANTAATVEVDVMPFLARTAEGGPFAAYYDALSNLGAEFVRFAPWFPYPFVVVTELTPPDCTTDRPATNWNSTLFDGIVRDFMAAVCGEDAEKGACTHSVAAHASTMPAWIYKDAYPVPPGTLNPDPWEYNAFDAYNRGSALVNESCADMAGYVGR
;
A
#
# COMPACT_ATOMS: atom_id res chain seq x y z
N PRO A 1 -33.80 17.64 -1.29
CA PRO A 1 -33.75 17.29 -2.73
C PRO A 1 -34.42 15.93 -2.97
N THR A 2 -35.72 15.97 -3.24
CA THR A 2 -36.59 14.83 -3.56
C THR A 2 -36.44 14.45 -5.03
N PHE A 3 -35.94 13.25 -5.31
CA PHE A 3 -35.92 12.68 -6.65
C PHE A 3 -37.31 12.14 -7.01
N TRP A 4 -37.86 12.61 -8.12
CA TRP A 4 -39.03 12.04 -8.79
C TRP A 4 -38.59 10.87 -9.68
N PRO A 5 -39.34 9.75 -9.77
CA PRO A 5 -39.13 8.79 -10.84
C PRO A 5 -39.90 9.24 -12.08
N SER A 6 -39.20 9.51 -13.18
CA SER A 6 -39.83 9.64 -14.49
C SER A 6 -40.13 8.25 -15.04
N THR A 7 -41.42 7.96 -15.27
CA THR A 7 -41.85 6.78 -16.03
C THR A 7 -41.69 7.08 -17.51
N GLY A 8 -40.51 6.80 -18.06
CA GLY A 8 -40.32 6.72 -19.51
C GLY A 8 -41.07 5.51 -20.10
N PRO A 9 -41.47 5.57 -21.38
CA PRO A 9 -42.13 4.44 -22.04
C PRO A 9 -41.17 3.23 -22.09
N ALA A 10 -41.69 2.05 -21.78
CA ALA A 10 -40.94 0.80 -21.84
C ALA A 10 -40.42 0.57 -23.27
N SER A 11 -39.09 0.45 -23.41
CA SER A 11 -38.47 0.00 -24.66
C SER A 11 -39.01 -1.38 -25.03
N PRO A 12 -39.35 -1.64 -26.30
CA PRO A 12 -39.75 -2.97 -26.74
C PRO A 12 -38.60 -3.95 -26.48
N SER A 13 -38.89 -5.05 -25.80
CA SER A 13 -37.94 -6.12 -25.53
C SER A 13 -37.43 -6.68 -26.86
N GLN A 14 -36.23 -6.27 -27.26
CA GLN A 14 -35.52 -6.92 -28.35
C GLN A 14 -35.09 -8.30 -27.84
N ASN A 15 -35.81 -9.33 -28.26
CA ASN A 15 -35.36 -10.72 -28.16
C ASN A 15 -34.15 -10.89 -29.09
N THR A 16 -32.98 -10.43 -28.65
CA THR A 16 -31.72 -10.74 -29.31
C THR A 16 -31.49 -12.24 -29.13
N PRO A 17 -31.41 -13.04 -30.20
CA PRO A 17 -31.10 -14.46 -30.06
C PRO A 17 -29.75 -14.59 -29.34
N LEU A 18 -29.73 -15.35 -28.24
CA LEU A 18 -28.51 -15.65 -27.50
C LEU A 18 -27.51 -16.29 -28.48
N VAL A 19 -26.37 -15.63 -28.67
CA VAL A 19 -25.26 -16.22 -29.42
C VAL A 19 -24.88 -17.52 -28.68
N PRO A 20 -24.85 -18.68 -29.36
CA PRO A 20 -24.48 -19.92 -28.69
C PRO A 20 -23.12 -19.74 -28.03
N MET A 21 -23.05 -20.00 -26.72
CA MET A 21 -21.79 -19.97 -25.98
C MET A 21 -20.81 -20.90 -26.68
N LEU A 22 -19.70 -20.33 -27.17
CA LEU A 22 -18.60 -21.10 -27.70
C LEU A 22 -18.00 -21.91 -26.56
N VAL A 23 -18.28 -23.22 -26.56
CA VAL A 23 -17.66 -24.15 -25.62
C VAL A 23 -16.26 -24.47 -26.13
N ILE A 24 -15.24 -23.88 -25.51
CA ILE A 24 -13.85 -24.22 -25.77
C ILE A 24 -13.47 -25.39 -24.87
N ASN A 25 -13.33 -26.57 -25.45
CA ASN A 25 -12.77 -27.73 -24.75
C ASN A 25 -11.24 -27.64 -24.81
N ALA A 26 -10.62 -27.26 -23.69
CA ALA A 26 -9.17 -27.30 -23.54
C ALA A 26 -8.74 -28.68 -22.99
N THR A 27 -8.15 -29.51 -23.85
CA THR A 27 -7.49 -30.76 -23.44
C THR A 27 -5.99 -30.53 -23.36
N VAL A 28 -5.41 -30.71 -22.17
CA VAL A 28 -3.95 -30.64 -21.94
C VAL A 28 -3.38 -32.05 -21.98
N ASP A 29 -2.46 -32.30 -22.90
CA ASP A 29 -1.68 -33.54 -22.94
C ASP A 29 -0.42 -33.42 -22.07
N TRP A 30 -0.51 -33.96 -20.86
CA TRP A 30 0.59 -33.98 -19.90
C TRP A 30 1.69 -34.99 -20.23
N ALA A 31 1.47 -35.91 -21.18
CA ALA A 31 2.43 -36.97 -21.50
C ALA A 31 3.48 -36.54 -22.53
N SER A 32 3.14 -35.60 -23.43
CA SER A 32 4.03 -35.11 -24.50
C SER A 32 4.67 -33.75 -24.22
N THR A 33 4.18 -33.02 -23.22
CA THR A 33 4.67 -31.69 -22.88
C THR A 33 5.81 -31.78 -21.85
N PRO A 34 7.01 -31.22 -22.11
CA PRO A 34 8.04 -31.15 -21.08
C PRO A 34 7.52 -30.33 -19.90
N VAL A 35 7.38 -30.97 -18.75
CA VAL A 35 7.03 -30.30 -17.49
C VAL A 35 8.14 -29.29 -17.20
N ARG A 36 7.84 -28.01 -17.35
CA ARG A 36 8.69 -26.94 -16.83
C ARG A 36 8.08 -26.46 -15.52
N ILE A 37 8.87 -26.51 -14.46
CA ILE A 37 8.52 -25.88 -13.19
C ILE A 37 8.81 -24.39 -13.36
N ALA A 38 7.75 -23.58 -13.33
CA ALA A 38 7.88 -22.13 -13.25
C ALA A 38 7.88 -21.73 -11.77
N ASN A 39 8.99 -21.21 -11.28
CA ASN A 39 9.05 -20.59 -9.95
C ASN A 39 8.56 -19.15 -10.10
N THR A 40 7.53 -18.78 -9.35
CA THR A 40 6.97 -17.43 -9.34
C THR A 40 6.98 -16.88 -7.93
N ALA A 41 7.24 -15.58 -7.79
CA ALA A 41 7.08 -14.86 -6.54
C ALA A 41 5.73 -14.13 -6.59
N ALA A 42 4.95 -14.18 -5.51
CA ALA A 42 3.79 -13.31 -5.43
C ALA A 42 4.23 -11.92 -4.96
N THR A 43 3.61 -10.90 -5.50
CA THR A 43 3.86 -9.51 -5.10
C THR A 43 2.54 -8.86 -4.77
N VAL A 44 2.47 -8.16 -3.64
CA VAL A 44 1.33 -7.30 -3.33
C VAL A 44 1.76 -5.84 -3.44
N GLU A 45 1.17 -5.16 -4.41
CA GLU A 45 1.23 -3.71 -4.50
C GLU A 45 -0.07 -3.17 -3.91
N VAL A 46 0.05 -2.28 -2.93
CA VAL A 46 -1.09 -1.69 -2.23
C VAL A 46 -1.26 -0.29 -2.78
N ASP A 47 -2.30 -0.08 -3.58
CA ASP A 47 -2.64 1.24 -4.09
C ASP A 47 -3.13 2.13 -2.93
N VAL A 48 -2.98 3.44 -3.11
CA VAL A 48 -3.34 4.56 -2.24
C VAL A 48 -4.69 4.39 -1.55
N MET A 49 -5.62 3.67 -2.18
CA MET A 49 -6.92 3.34 -1.61
C MET A 49 -7.27 1.86 -1.80
N PRO A 50 -7.28 1.02 -0.75
CA PRO A 50 -7.07 1.36 0.66
C PRO A 50 -5.82 0.73 1.32
N PHE A 51 -5.28 1.43 2.33
CA PHE A 51 -4.03 1.14 3.06
C PHE A 51 -4.02 -0.13 3.93
N LEU A 52 -4.96 -1.04 3.73
CA LEU A 52 -5.14 -2.27 4.53
C LEU A 52 -5.29 -2.00 6.03
N ALA A 53 -5.82 -0.82 6.40
CA ALA A 53 -6.01 -0.44 7.79
C ALA A 53 -7.34 -0.99 8.34
N ARG A 54 -7.44 -1.09 9.67
CA ARG A 54 -8.67 -1.51 10.38
C ARG A 54 -9.74 -0.41 10.46
N THR A 55 -9.75 0.52 9.51
CA THR A 55 -10.71 1.63 9.41
C THR A 55 -11.55 1.47 8.15
N ALA A 56 -12.66 2.21 8.04
CA ALA A 56 -13.54 2.11 6.86
C ALA A 56 -12.80 2.60 5.59
N GLU A 57 -11.95 3.60 5.76
CA GLU A 57 -11.09 4.21 4.75
C GLU A 57 -9.93 3.26 4.37
N GLY A 58 -9.52 2.39 5.30
CA GLY A 58 -8.61 1.27 5.12
C GLY A 58 -9.20 0.07 4.36
N GLY A 59 -10.47 0.16 3.94
CA GLY A 59 -11.13 -0.81 3.08
C GLY A 59 -11.57 -2.08 3.80
N PRO A 60 -11.92 -3.16 3.07
CA PRO A 60 -12.36 -4.42 3.66
C PRO A 60 -11.20 -5.19 4.31
N PHE A 61 -10.72 -4.73 5.46
CA PHE A 61 -9.59 -5.30 6.21
C PHE A 61 -9.63 -6.83 6.29
N ALA A 62 -10.75 -7.42 6.70
CA ALA A 62 -10.90 -8.86 6.84
C ALA A 62 -10.65 -9.61 5.52
N ALA A 63 -11.15 -9.08 4.39
CA ALA A 63 -10.95 -9.70 3.10
C ALA A 63 -9.48 -9.67 2.66
N TYR A 64 -8.77 -8.58 2.94
CA TYR A 64 -7.33 -8.50 2.65
C TYR A 64 -6.51 -9.42 3.54
N TYR A 65 -6.82 -9.45 4.83
CA TYR A 65 -6.16 -10.32 5.80
C TYR A 65 -6.30 -11.79 5.38
N ASP A 66 -7.53 -12.22 5.08
CA ASP A 66 -7.82 -13.59 4.64
C ASP A 66 -7.15 -13.91 3.29
N ALA A 67 -7.14 -12.96 2.35
CA ALA A 67 -6.48 -13.16 1.05
C ALA A 67 -4.96 -13.32 1.21
N LEU A 68 -4.33 -12.49 2.05
CA LEU A 68 -2.89 -12.53 2.31
C LEU A 68 -2.49 -13.80 3.08
N SER A 69 -3.28 -14.21 4.07
CA SER A 69 -3.01 -15.44 4.83
C SER A 69 -3.13 -16.71 4.00
N ASN A 70 -3.94 -16.67 2.94
CA ASN A 70 -4.13 -17.78 2.02
C ASN A 70 -3.28 -17.67 0.74
N LEU A 71 -2.42 -16.65 0.62
CA LEU A 71 -1.65 -16.39 -0.60
C LEU A 71 -0.67 -17.53 -0.95
N GLY A 72 -0.09 -18.18 0.07
CA GLY A 72 0.78 -19.36 -0.09
C GLY A 72 2.08 -19.10 -0.85
N ALA A 73 2.53 -17.85 -0.93
CA ALA A 73 3.69 -17.45 -1.72
C ALA A 73 4.99 -17.43 -0.91
N GLU A 74 6.08 -17.99 -1.43
CA GLU A 74 7.38 -18.05 -0.74
C GLU A 74 8.03 -16.67 -0.53
N PHE A 75 7.87 -15.79 -1.51
CA PHE A 75 8.34 -14.41 -1.50
C PHE A 75 7.13 -13.48 -1.60
N VAL A 76 7.07 -12.48 -0.73
CA VAL A 76 6.01 -11.47 -0.73
C VAL A 76 6.64 -10.08 -0.71
N ARG A 77 6.33 -9.28 -1.71
CA ARG A 77 6.68 -7.84 -1.72
C ARG A 77 5.53 -7.04 -1.16
N PHE A 78 5.78 -6.20 -0.15
CA PHE A 78 4.84 -5.20 0.37
C PHE A 78 5.26 -3.82 -0.14
N ALA A 79 4.51 -3.26 -1.07
CA ALA A 79 4.81 -1.97 -1.68
C ALA A 79 3.57 -1.09 -1.71
N PRO A 80 3.32 -0.30 -0.64
CA PRO A 80 2.38 0.79 -0.73
C PRO A 80 2.81 1.79 -1.82
N TRP A 81 1.95 1.97 -2.82
CA TRP A 81 2.12 2.95 -3.86
C TRP A 81 1.64 4.30 -3.33
N PHE A 82 2.55 5.27 -3.34
CA PHE A 82 2.28 6.66 -3.00
C PHE A 82 1.52 6.90 -1.66
N PRO A 83 1.97 6.27 -0.55
CA PRO A 83 1.32 6.41 0.74
C PRO A 83 1.22 7.83 1.26
N TYR A 84 0.14 8.07 1.99
CA TYR A 84 -0.07 9.36 2.63
C TYR A 84 1.01 9.63 3.69
N PRO A 85 1.65 10.82 3.70
CA PRO A 85 2.76 11.09 4.62
C PRO A 85 2.42 10.87 6.10
N PHE A 86 1.22 11.27 6.56
CA PHE A 86 0.81 11.06 7.96
C PHE A 86 0.69 9.58 8.35
N VAL A 87 0.53 8.68 7.39
CA VAL A 87 0.44 7.24 7.65
C VAL A 87 1.83 6.63 7.75
N VAL A 88 2.73 6.91 6.79
CA VAL A 88 3.99 6.16 6.64
C VAL A 88 5.27 6.91 6.99
N VAL A 89 5.24 8.25 7.02
CA VAL A 89 6.43 9.03 7.33
C VAL A 89 6.50 9.18 8.84
N THR A 90 7.44 8.48 9.46
CA THR A 90 7.59 8.48 10.91
C THR A 90 8.05 9.84 11.44
N GLU A 91 8.72 10.62 10.61
CA GLU A 91 9.33 11.89 10.98
C GLU A 91 8.96 13.00 9.97
N LEU A 92 7.78 13.61 10.15
CA LEU A 92 7.25 14.63 9.22
C LEU A 92 8.01 15.96 9.22
N THR A 93 8.69 16.27 10.32
CA THR A 93 9.56 17.45 10.48
C THR A 93 11.00 17.00 10.69
N PRO A 94 12.01 17.81 10.39
CA PRO A 94 13.41 17.45 10.67
C PRO A 94 13.63 17.09 12.15
N PRO A 95 14.52 16.14 12.46
CA PRO A 95 14.87 15.79 13.84
C PRO A 95 15.46 16.99 14.57
N ASP A 96 15.01 17.21 15.80
CA ASP A 96 15.57 18.23 16.70
C ASP A 96 16.43 17.62 17.82
N CYS A 97 16.88 16.37 17.63
CA CYS A 97 17.65 15.65 18.64
C CYS A 97 19.06 16.22 18.84
N THR A 98 19.52 16.17 20.08
CA THR A 98 20.94 16.35 20.44
C THR A 98 21.42 15.07 21.12
N THR A 99 22.71 14.98 21.44
CA THR A 99 23.29 13.85 22.20
C THR A 99 22.52 13.57 23.51
N ASP A 100 21.95 14.61 24.11
CA ASP A 100 21.31 14.55 25.43
C ASP A 100 19.77 14.67 25.34
N ARG A 101 19.23 14.89 24.14
CA ARG A 101 17.80 15.12 23.91
C ARG A 101 17.32 14.26 22.74
N PRO A 102 16.54 13.19 22.98
CA PRO A 102 15.98 12.39 21.90
C PRO A 102 14.99 13.22 21.06
N ALA A 103 14.83 12.84 19.79
CA ALA A 103 13.80 13.39 18.92
C ALA A 103 12.41 13.06 19.49
N THR A 104 11.46 13.99 19.37
CA THR A 104 10.08 13.82 19.88
C THR A 104 9.02 13.77 18.78
N ASN A 105 9.45 14.00 17.54
CA ASN A 105 8.66 14.05 16.32
C ASN A 105 8.60 12.70 15.58
N TRP A 106 9.11 11.63 16.17
CA TRP A 106 9.00 10.27 15.63
C TRP A 106 7.67 9.62 16.02
N ASN A 107 6.85 9.29 15.04
CA ASN A 107 5.57 8.61 15.24
C ASN A 107 5.28 7.62 14.10
N SER A 108 5.45 6.33 14.37
CA SER A 108 5.17 5.23 13.44
C SER A 108 3.84 4.53 13.70
N THR A 109 3.04 4.99 14.66
CA THR A 109 1.89 4.24 15.23
C THR A 109 0.94 3.67 14.18
N LEU A 110 0.62 4.45 13.15
CA LEU A 110 -0.28 4.02 12.07
C LEU A 110 0.38 2.99 11.16
N PHE A 111 1.61 3.26 10.71
CA PHE A 111 2.34 2.35 9.85
C PHE A 111 2.67 1.03 10.54
N ASP A 112 3.10 1.07 11.81
CA ASP A 112 3.41 -0.12 12.60
C ASP A 112 2.18 -1.02 12.75
N GLY A 113 0.99 -0.42 12.91
CA GLY A 113 -0.26 -1.17 12.94
C GLY A 113 -0.52 -1.92 11.62
N ILE A 114 -0.34 -1.24 10.49
CA ILE A 114 -0.51 -1.81 9.15
C ILE A 114 0.53 -2.91 8.89
N VAL A 115 1.80 -2.64 9.19
CA VAL A 115 2.90 -3.59 9.01
C VAL A 115 2.71 -4.80 9.91
N ARG A 116 2.32 -4.62 11.18
CA ARG A 116 2.00 -5.73 12.09
C ARG A 116 0.90 -6.60 11.51
N ASP A 117 -0.20 -6.01 11.06
CA ASP A 117 -1.34 -6.76 10.53
C ASP A 117 -0.97 -7.48 9.22
N PHE A 118 -0.21 -6.83 8.33
CA PHE A 118 0.32 -7.46 7.12
C PHE A 118 1.26 -8.63 7.44
N MET A 119 2.19 -8.45 8.37
CA MET A 119 3.13 -9.49 8.77
C MET A 119 2.42 -10.64 9.48
N ALA A 120 1.41 -10.37 10.31
CA ALA A 120 0.58 -11.40 10.92
C ALA A 120 -0.19 -12.21 9.86
N ALA A 121 -0.72 -11.55 8.83
CA ALA A 121 -1.39 -12.24 7.73
C ALA A 121 -0.43 -13.14 6.95
N VAL A 122 0.76 -12.64 6.59
CA VAL A 122 1.70 -13.38 5.72
C VAL A 122 2.51 -14.42 6.49
N CYS A 123 2.96 -14.10 7.71
CA CYS A 123 3.91 -14.90 8.48
C CYS A 123 3.27 -15.60 9.70
N GLY A 124 2.02 -15.27 10.04
CA GLY A 124 1.34 -15.71 11.26
C GLY A 124 1.58 -14.77 12.46
N GLU A 125 0.82 -14.98 13.53
CA GLU A 125 0.81 -14.09 14.73
C GLU A 125 2.17 -13.97 15.43
N ASP A 126 3.04 -14.98 15.33
CA ASP A 126 4.39 -14.93 15.92
C ASP A 126 5.38 -14.06 15.14
N ALA A 127 4.95 -13.41 14.04
CA ALA A 127 5.76 -12.48 13.27
C ALA A 127 6.30 -11.30 14.09
N GLU A 128 5.53 -10.84 15.09
CA GLU A 128 5.98 -9.80 16.02
C GLU A 128 7.21 -10.24 16.85
N LYS A 129 7.42 -11.55 16.99
CA LYS A 129 8.56 -12.17 17.69
C LYS A 129 9.70 -12.52 16.73
N GLY A 130 9.59 -12.14 15.46
CA GLY A 130 10.56 -12.41 14.41
C GLY A 130 10.37 -13.75 13.70
N ALA A 131 9.27 -14.47 13.94
CA ALA A 131 8.99 -15.72 13.22
C ALA A 131 8.35 -15.42 11.85
N CYS A 132 9.03 -15.78 10.76
CA CYS A 132 8.42 -15.78 9.45
C CYS A 132 9.04 -16.85 8.56
N THR A 133 8.21 -17.63 7.87
CA THR A 133 8.64 -18.62 6.86
C THR A 133 8.79 -18.01 5.47
N HIS A 134 8.29 -16.79 5.27
CA HIS A 134 8.30 -16.07 4.01
C HIS A 134 9.40 -15.01 3.98
N SER A 135 9.98 -14.80 2.80
CA SER A 135 10.84 -13.64 2.58
C SER A 135 9.98 -12.43 2.23
N VAL A 136 9.92 -11.44 3.11
CA VAL A 136 9.17 -10.20 2.91
C VAL A 136 10.09 -9.09 2.44
N ALA A 137 9.78 -8.50 1.29
CA ALA A 137 10.44 -7.30 0.79
C ALA A 137 9.52 -6.08 0.98
N ALA A 138 9.78 -5.26 2.00
CA ALA A 138 9.04 -4.03 2.25
C ALA A 138 9.62 -2.85 1.47
N HIS A 139 8.75 -2.00 0.91
CA HIS A 139 9.13 -0.78 0.22
C HIS A 139 8.19 0.37 0.61
N ALA A 140 8.68 1.32 1.38
CA ALA A 140 7.98 2.59 1.59
C ALA A 140 8.44 3.60 0.53
N SER A 141 7.51 4.06 -0.32
CA SER A 141 7.83 4.96 -1.44
C SER A 141 7.75 6.45 -1.09
N THR A 142 7.04 6.82 -0.01
CA THR A 142 6.98 8.20 0.49
C THR A 142 8.05 8.42 1.55
N MET A 143 8.89 9.43 1.33
CA MET A 143 10.04 9.78 2.17
C MET A 143 9.84 11.14 2.85
N PRO A 144 10.51 11.43 3.99
CA PRO A 144 10.37 12.71 4.66
C PRO A 144 10.74 13.89 3.75
N ALA A 145 9.84 14.86 3.60
CA ALA A 145 10.07 16.01 2.71
C ALA A 145 11.36 16.78 3.04
N TRP A 146 11.78 16.83 4.31
CA TRP A 146 12.98 17.57 4.72
C TRP A 146 14.31 16.98 4.23
N ILE A 147 14.33 15.77 3.65
CA ILE A 147 15.55 15.23 3.00
C ILE A 147 15.74 15.77 1.58
N TYR A 148 14.76 16.47 1.01
CA TYR A 148 14.80 17.00 -0.36
C TYR A 148 14.93 18.53 -0.39
N LYS A 149 15.72 19.04 -1.33
CA LYS A 149 15.88 20.47 -1.60
C LYS A 149 14.53 21.04 -2.03
N ASP A 150 14.19 22.23 -1.51
CA ASP A 150 12.97 22.99 -1.82
C ASP A 150 11.64 22.28 -1.49
N ALA A 151 11.68 21.12 -0.83
CA ALA A 151 10.51 20.34 -0.43
C ALA A 151 9.98 20.73 0.97
N TYR A 152 10.87 21.22 1.84
CA TYR A 152 10.56 21.64 3.20
C TYR A 152 10.88 23.14 3.42
N PRO A 153 10.09 23.91 4.18
CA PRO A 153 8.88 23.48 4.90
C PRO A 153 7.72 23.17 3.96
N VAL A 154 6.96 22.12 4.30
CA VAL A 154 5.71 21.79 3.63
C VAL A 154 4.70 22.92 3.91
N PRO A 155 3.99 23.48 2.91
CA PRO A 155 3.14 24.64 3.14
C PRO A 155 1.96 24.27 4.05
N PRO A 156 1.59 25.12 5.03
CA PRO A 156 0.45 24.86 5.89
C PRO A 156 -0.84 24.60 5.10
N GLY A 157 -1.63 23.62 5.54
CA GLY A 157 -2.91 23.28 4.91
C GLY A 157 -2.80 22.42 3.63
N THR A 158 -1.61 21.99 3.25
CA THR A 158 -1.40 21.06 2.11
C THR A 158 -1.35 19.59 2.53
N LEU A 159 -1.32 19.31 3.82
CA LEU A 159 -1.55 17.99 4.37
C LEU A 159 -2.84 18.04 5.19
N ASN A 160 -3.81 17.20 4.82
CA ASN A 160 -4.97 16.90 5.65
C ASN A 160 -4.55 16.34 7.01
N PRO A 161 -5.03 16.90 8.13
CA PRO A 161 -4.77 16.32 9.44
C PRO A 161 -5.42 14.94 9.63
N ASP A 162 -6.44 14.58 8.85
CA ASP A 162 -6.98 13.22 8.83
C ASP A 162 -6.03 12.30 8.04
N PRO A 163 -5.39 11.32 8.69
CA PRO A 163 -4.45 10.41 8.02
C PRO A 163 -5.13 9.48 7.00
N TRP A 164 -6.47 9.39 7.00
CA TRP A 164 -7.22 8.51 6.13
C TRP A 164 -7.90 9.23 4.97
N GLU A 165 -7.92 10.56 4.99
CA GLU A 165 -8.47 11.34 3.91
C GLU A 165 -7.39 11.67 2.88
N TYR A 166 -7.38 10.91 1.79
CA TYR A 166 -6.54 11.18 0.63
C TYR A 166 -7.02 12.45 -0.07
N ASN A 167 -6.46 13.60 0.29
CA ASN A 167 -6.59 14.81 -0.52
C ASN A 167 -5.30 15.67 -0.49
N ALA A 168 -5.01 16.28 -1.64
CA ALA A 168 -4.20 17.49 -1.79
C ALA A 168 -2.74 17.52 -1.28
N PHE A 169 -2.03 16.39 -1.15
CA PHE A 169 -0.61 16.40 -0.74
C PHE A 169 0.41 16.51 -1.87
N ASP A 170 0.02 17.02 -3.04
CA ASP A 170 0.97 17.32 -4.14
C ASP A 170 2.12 18.24 -3.68
N ALA A 171 1.86 19.11 -2.69
CA ALA A 171 2.90 19.96 -2.10
C ALA A 171 3.98 19.18 -1.34
N TYR A 172 3.69 17.93 -0.94
CA TYR A 172 4.66 17.03 -0.33
C TYR A 172 5.58 16.37 -1.38
N ASN A 173 5.17 16.34 -2.65
CA ASN A 173 5.98 15.81 -3.77
C ASN A 173 6.99 16.82 -4.34
N ARG A 174 7.24 17.91 -3.62
CA ARG A 174 8.21 18.91 -4.04
C ARG A 174 9.63 18.39 -3.83
N GLY A 175 10.57 18.97 -4.58
CA GLY A 175 11.97 18.60 -4.52
C GLY A 175 12.30 17.35 -5.32
N SER A 176 13.39 17.40 -6.07
CA SER A 176 13.88 16.30 -6.90
C SER A 176 15.34 15.93 -6.63
N ALA A 177 15.97 16.64 -5.70
CA ALA A 177 17.36 16.45 -5.31
C ALA A 177 17.48 16.37 -3.79
N LEU A 178 18.37 15.52 -3.30
CA LEU A 178 18.63 15.38 -1.86
C LEU A 178 19.33 16.61 -1.32
N VAL A 179 18.98 17.04 -0.11
CA VAL A 179 19.73 18.05 0.65
C VAL A 179 21.16 17.55 0.88
N ASN A 180 21.28 16.31 1.33
CA ASN A 180 22.55 15.62 1.51
C ASN A 180 22.79 14.62 0.37
N GLU A 181 23.61 15.02 -0.61
CA GLU A 181 23.91 14.23 -1.81
C GLU A 181 24.69 12.94 -1.53
N SER A 182 25.27 12.77 -0.34
CA SER A 182 25.87 11.50 0.09
C SER A 182 24.85 10.43 0.46
N CYS A 183 23.56 10.79 0.47
CA CYS A 183 22.44 9.97 0.97
C CYS A 183 22.52 9.64 2.46
N ALA A 184 23.42 10.24 3.25
CA ALA A 184 23.57 9.88 4.65
C ALA A 184 22.30 10.14 5.48
N ASP A 185 21.56 11.24 5.21
CA ASP A 185 20.32 11.54 5.93
C ASP A 185 19.21 10.54 5.57
N MET A 186 19.12 10.15 4.29
CA MET A 186 18.19 9.11 3.82
C MET A 186 18.52 7.76 4.45
N ALA A 187 19.79 7.36 4.42
CA ALA A 187 20.25 6.12 5.04
C ALA A 187 20.03 6.13 6.56
N GLY A 188 20.27 7.27 7.21
CA GLY A 188 20.03 7.47 8.63
C GLY A 188 18.55 7.42 9.00
N TYR A 189 17.64 7.88 8.13
CA TYR A 189 16.20 7.73 8.32
C TYR A 189 15.75 6.27 8.16
N VAL A 190 16.17 5.61 7.07
CA VAL A 190 15.78 4.22 6.77
C VAL A 190 16.38 3.21 7.76
N GLY A 191 17.55 3.51 8.33
CA GLY A 191 18.26 2.62 9.25
C GLY A 191 17.88 2.74 10.73
N ARG A 192 16.94 3.63 11.09
CA ARG A 192 16.41 3.76 12.46
C ARG A 192 15.29 2.76 12.70
#